data_AF-A0A0D6JAP9-F1
#
_entry.id   AF-A0A0D6JAP9-F1
#
_cell.length_a   1.000
_cell.length_b   1.000
_cell.length_c   1.000
_cell.angle_alpha   90.00
_cell.angle_beta   90.00
_cell.angle_gamma   90.00
#
_symmetry.space_group_name_H-M   'P 1'
#
loop_
_entity.id
_entity.type
_entity.pdbx_description
1 polymer ?
#
loop_
_entity_poly.entity_id
_entity_poly.type
_entity_poly.pdbx_seq_one_letter_code
_entity_poly.pdbx_strand_id
1 'polypeptide(L)'
;MLRTRIFRPLALIFSPVLICGTQLSPATADPASKNILTKEEAAYGCRKINGRMQLLILQIRDYPDRAQGSQIARGIQGITVPLFGGTQRGLDPDAQYQRDVRKLEAFNARLAKLKCPTFDLQAELSARDVKHTPKPQQPKAK
;
A
#
# COMPACT_ATOMS: atom_id res chain seq x y z
N MET A 1 27.94 -35.37 71.22
CA MET A 1 27.56 -35.66 69.81
C MET A 1 26.39 -34.75 69.45
N LEU A 2 26.61 -33.82 68.52
CA LEU A 2 25.74 -32.69 68.21
C LEU A 2 25.36 -32.76 66.73
N ARG A 3 24.06 -32.74 66.39
CA ARG A 3 23.43 -32.18 65.16
C ARG A 3 22.04 -32.81 64.97
N THR A 4 20.94 -32.16 65.35
CA THR A 4 20.20 -31.05 64.70
C THR A 4 19.26 -31.46 63.57
N ARG A 5 17.97 -31.51 63.95
CA ARG A 5 16.79 -30.83 63.37
C ARG A 5 16.38 -31.15 61.92
N ILE A 6 15.36 -32.00 61.85
CA ILE A 6 14.30 -32.09 60.84
C ILE A 6 13.31 -30.94 61.09
N PHE A 7 12.95 -30.13 60.08
CA PHE A 7 11.55 -29.77 59.72
C PHE A 7 11.43 -28.62 58.70
N ARG A 8 10.40 -28.78 57.85
CA ARG A 8 9.64 -27.82 57.02
C ARG A 8 10.06 -27.58 55.55
N PRO A 9 9.27 -28.10 54.59
CA PRO A 9 9.05 -27.40 53.33
C PRO A 9 7.99 -26.31 53.55
N LEU A 10 8.40 -25.05 53.37
CA LEU A 10 7.51 -23.89 53.35
C LEU A 10 6.95 -23.78 51.93
N ALA A 11 5.66 -24.10 51.76
CA ALA A 11 4.91 -23.79 50.56
C ALA A 11 4.82 -22.27 50.39
N LEU A 12 5.50 -21.73 49.37
CA LEU A 12 5.47 -20.32 49.02
C LEU A 12 4.52 -20.07 47.84
N ILE A 13 3.46 -19.35 48.17
CA ILE A 13 3.01 -18.12 47.49
C ILE A 13 2.26 -18.29 46.15
N PHE A 14 0.94 -18.32 46.34
CA PHE A 14 -0.09 -17.58 45.63
C PHE A 14 0.39 -16.24 45.01
N SER A 15 0.19 -16.04 43.71
CA SER A 15 0.04 -14.70 43.13
C SER A 15 -1.05 -14.73 42.07
N PRO A 16 -2.14 -13.95 42.22
CA PRO A 16 -3.13 -13.80 41.17
C PRO A 16 -2.58 -12.80 40.15
N VAL A 17 -2.30 -13.29 38.94
CA VAL A 17 -2.05 -12.41 37.79
C VAL A 17 -3.37 -11.70 37.50
N LEU A 18 -3.43 -10.43 37.93
CA LEU A 18 -4.52 -9.52 37.66
C LEU A 18 -4.48 -9.19 36.16
N ILE A 19 -5.37 -9.81 35.39
CA ILE A 19 -5.62 -9.51 33.99
C ILE A 19 -6.37 -8.16 33.95
N CYS A 20 -5.61 -7.07 33.84
CA CYS A 20 -6.16 -5.76 33.49
C CYS A 20 -6.18 -5.65 31.96
N GLY A 21 -7.36 -5.36 31.43
CA GLY A 21 -7.69 -5.47 30.02
C GLY A 21 -7.15 -4.35 29.11
N THR A 22 -7.31 -4.65 27.82
CA THR A 22 -7.52 -3.72 26.69
C THR A 22 -6.35 -2.82 26.27
N GLN A 23 -5.51 -3.43 25.42
CA GLN A 23 -5.12 -2.97 24.08
C GLN A 23 -5.07 -1.45 23.82
N LEU A 24 -3.85 -0.90 23.77
CA LEU A 24 -3.51 0.14 22.81
C LEU A 24 -2.85 -0.54 21.61
N SER A 25 -3.55 -0.57 20.48
CA SER A 25 -3.03 -1.06 19.21
C SER A 25 -1.70 -0.39 18.87
N PRO A 26 -0.67 -1.14 18.44
CA PRO A 26 0.42 -0.50 17.73
C PRO A 26 -0.18 0.12 16.47
N ALA A 27 0.10 1.39 16.22
CA ALA A 27 -0.04 1.95 14.88
C ALA A 27 0.93 1.16 13.99
N THR A 28 0.46 0.04 13.45
CA THR A 28 1.14 -0.69 12.39
C THR A 28 1.30 0.30 11.25
N ALA A 29 2.50 0.87 11.15
CA ALA A 29 2.98 1.46 9.94
C ALA A 29 2.93 0.34 8.90
N ASP A 30 1.85 0.37 8.12
CA ASP A 30 1.46 -0.65 7.16
C ASP A 30 2.67 -1.14 6.34
N PRO A 31 3.17 -2.37 6.58
CA PRO A 31 4.39 -2.88 5.95
C PRO A 31 4.24 -3.06 4.44
N ALA A 32 3.00 -3.07 3.92
CA ALA A 32 2.76 -3.12 2.47
C ALA A 32 3.20 -1.81 1.77
N SER A 33 3.06 -0.66 2.43
CA SER A 33 3.36 0.65 1.80
C SER A 33 4.87 0.95 1.69
N LYS A 34 5.71 0.32 2.51
CA LYS A 34 7.12 0.71 2.69
C LYS A 34 8.03 0.30 1.52
N ASN A 35 7.63 -0.72 0.75
CA ASN A 35 8.41 -1.26 -0.37
C ASN A 35 7.88 -0.85 -1.76
N ILE A 36 6.76 -0.14 -1.83
CA ILE A 36 6.11 0.24 -3.10
C ILE A 36 6.52 1.65 -3.52
N LEU A 37 6.78 2.53 -2.55
CA LEU A 37 7.24 3.90 -2.76
C LEU A 37 8.76 3.95 -2.67
N THR A 38 9.41 4.68 -3.59
CA THR A 38 10.83 4.99 -3.44
C THR A 38 11.06 5.93 -2.26
N LYS A 39 12.30 6.02 -1.76
CA LYS A 39 12.65 6.95 -0.68
C LYS A 39 12.29 8.40 -1.02
N GLU A 40 12.46 8.77 -2.29
CA GLU A 40 12.10 10.09 -2.82
C GLU A 40 10.58 10.29 -2.81
N GLU A 41 9.81 9.31 -3.28
CA GLU A 41 8.35 9.37 -3.33
C GLU A 41 7.73 9.44 -1.92
N ALA A 42 8.35 8.76 -0.95
CA ALA A 42 7.96 8.86 0.45
C ALA A 42 8.21 10.26 1.03
N ALA A 43 9.19 11.01 0.51
CA ALA A 43 9.52 12.37 0.96
C ALA A 43 8.64 13.46 0.32
N TYR A 44 7.72 13.12 -0.59
CA TYR A 44 6.89 14.11 -1.25
C TYR A 44 5.87 14.76 -0.30
N GLY A 45 5.65 16.06 -0.49
CA GLY A 45 4.58 16.79 0.18
C GLY A 45 3.21 16.52 -0.46
N CYS A 46 2.13 16.84 0.28
CA CYS A 46 0.76 16.49 -0.11
C CYS A 46 0.34 16.97 -1.50
N ARG A 47 0.74 18.19 -1.92
CA ARG A 47 0.42 18.69 -3.26
C ARG A 47 1.02 17.82 -4.37
N LYS A 48 2.28 17.40 -4.20
CA LYS A 48 2.98 16.59 -5.19
C LYS A 48 2.41 15.17 -5.26
N ILE A 49 2.05 14.60 -4.10
CA ILE A 49 1.37 13.30 -4.05
C ILE A 49 0.00 13.40 -4.74
N ASN A 50 -0.81 14.41 -4.42
CA ASN A 50 -2.13 14.60 -5.02
C ASN A 50 -2.08 14.75 -6.54
N GLY A 51 -1.18 15.60 -7.06
CA GLY A 51 -1.04 15.77 -8.51
C GLY A 51 -0.59 14.49 -9.21
N ARG A 52 0.34 13.73 -8.62
CA ARG A 52 0.74 12.43 -9.17
C ARG A 52 -0.38 11.40 -9.13
N MET A 53 -1.15 11.35 -8.04
CA MET A 53 -2.28 10.45 -7.92
C MET A 53 -3.36 10.73 -8.97
N GLN A 54 -3.66 12.00 -9.26
CA GLN A 54 -4.63 12.36 -10.31
C GLN A 54 -4.20 11.80 -11.68
N LEU A 55 -2.93 11.97 -12.04
CA LEU A 55 -2.39 11.43 -13.29
C LEU A 55 -2.43 9.89 -13.31
N LEU A 56 -2.02 9.25 -12.22
CA LEU A 56 -2.08 7.78 -12.09
C LEU A 56 -3.51 7.25 -12.21
N ILE A 57 -4.48 7.89 -11.57
CA ILE A 57 -5.91 7.50 -11.67
C ILE A 57 -6.39 7.62 -13.12
N LEU A 58 -6.09 8.73 -13.81
CA LEU A 58 -6.48 8.91 -15.22
C LEU A 58 -5.81 7.86 -16.13
N GLN A 59 -4.53 7.56 -15.89
CA GLN A 59 -3.80 6.54 -16.64
C GLN A 59 -4.37 5.14 -16.43
N ILE A 60 -4.78 4.80 -15.20
CA ILE A 60 -5.41 3.51 -14.90
C ILE A 60 -6.81 3.43 -15.50
N ARG A 61 -7.58 4.53 -15.53
CA ARG A 61 -8.91 4.58 -16.17
C ARG A 61 -8.85 4.41 -17.68
N ASP A 62 -7.79 4.90 -18.33
CA ASP A 62 -7.51 4.76 -19.78
C ASP A 62 -6.91 3.38 -20.14
N TYR A 63 -6.54 2.56 -19.15
CA TYR A 63 -5.92 1.25 -19.34
C TYR A 63 -6.68 0.31 -20.31
N PRO A 64 -8.00 0.07 -20.19
CA PRO A 64 -8.69 -0.89 -21.06
C PRO A 64 -8.61 -0.51 -22.55
N ASP A 65 -8.70 0.79 -22.87
CA ASP A 65 -8.63 1.29 -24.25
C ASP A 65 -7.19 1.21 -24.78
N ARG A 66 -6.20 1.55 -23.93
CA ARG A 66 -4.76 1.42 -24.26
C ARG A 66 -4.29 -0.02 -24.38
N ALA A 67 -4.84 -0.93 -23.58
CA ALA A 67 -4.44 -2.33 -23.57
C ALA A 67 -4.73 -3.01 -24.91
N GLN A 68 -5.85 -2.68 -25.55
CA GLN A 68 -6.22 -3.19 -26.88
C GLN A 68 -5.24 -2.72 -27.96
N GLY A 69 -4.99 -1.41 -28.08
CA GLY A 69 -4.03 -0.88 -29.06
C GLY A 69 -2.60 -1.39 -28.81
N SER A 70 -2.23 -1.55 -27.54
CA SER A 70 -0.92 -2.06 -27.15
C SER A 70 -0.78 -3.56 -27.41
N GLN A 71 -1.84 -4.38 -27.35
CA GLN A 71 -1.75 -5.82 -27.68
C GLN A 71 -1.31 -6.04 -29.13
N ILE A 72 -1.86 -5.27 -30.07
CA ILE A 72 -1.49 -5.34 -31.49
C ILE A 72 -0.01 -4.94 -31.68
N ALA A 73 0.41 -3.82 -31.09
CA ALA A 73 1.80 -3.35 -31.19
C ALA A 73 2.81 -4.30 -30.51
N ARG A 74 2.42 -4.92 -29.38
CA ARG A 74 3.24 -5.87 -28.64
C ARG A 74 3.36 -7.22 -29.34
N GLY A 75 2.35 -7.62 -30.13
CA GLY A 75 2.47 -8.75 -31.03
C GLY A 75 3.62 -8.56 -32.02
N ILE A 76 3.78 -7.35 -32.57
CA ILE A 76 4.88 -7.03 -33.50
C ILE A 76 6.23 -6.95 -32.77
N GLN A 77 6.28 -6.28 -31.60
CA GLN A 77 7.52 -6.13 -30.83
C GLN A 77 8.00 -7.45 -30.20
N GLY A 78 7.09 -8.32 -29.74
CA GLY A 78 7.43 -9.60 -29.12
C GLY A 78 8.19 -10.54 -30.07
N ILE A 79 8.01 -10.37 -31.38
CA ILE A 79 8.74 -11.12 -32.41
C ILE A 79 10.18 -10.57 -32.58
N THR A 80 10.43 -9.31 -32.25
CA THR A 80 11.74 -8.63 -32.46
C THR A 80 12.59 -8.48 -31.18
N VAL A 81 11.98 -8.50 -29.98
CA VAL A 81 12.69 -8.38 -28.69
C VAL A 81 13.75 -9.49 -28.42
N PRO A 82 13.58 -10.77 -28.79
CA PRO A 82 14.58 -11.79 -28.44
C PRO A 82 15.94 -11.59 -29.11
N LEU A 83 16.03 -10.76 -30.16
CA LEU A 83 17.27 -10.49 -30.87
C LEU A 83 18.12 -9.37 -30.26
N PHE A 84 17.55 -8.50 -29.43
CA PHE A 84 18.22 -7.25 -29.00
C PHE A 84 18.24 -7.01 -27.47
N GLY A 85 17.86 -7.97 -26.63
CA GLY A 85 18.05 -7.87 -25.18
C GLY A 85 17.34 -6.67 -24.52
N GLY A 86 16.13 -6.34 -24.98
CA GLY A 86 15.33 -5.23 -24.46
C GLY A 86 14.65 -5.52 -23.12
N THR A 87 14.38 -4.49 -22.32
CA THR A 87 13.67 -4.61 -21.04
C THR A 87 12.22 -5.07 -21.24
N GLN A 88 11.73 -6.00 -20.43
CA GLN A 88 10.34 -6.53 -20.49
C GLN A 88 9.24 -5.53 -20.09
N ARG A 89 9.57 -4.25 -19.86
CA ARG A 89 8.60 -3.22 -19.48
C ARG A 89 7.66 -2.96 -20.66
N GLY A 90 6.37 -3.21 -20.43
CA GLY A 90 5.31 -3.10 -21.46
C GLY A 90 4.80 -4.45 -21.97
N LEU A 91 5.52 -5.56 -21.77
CA LEU A 91 5.07 -6.88 -22.22
C LEU A 91 3.83 -7.36 -21.45
N ASP A 92 3.80 -7.12 -20.15
CA ASP A 92 2.67 -7.46 -19.28
C ASP A 92 1.92 -6.19 -18.84
N PRO A 93 0.76 -5.91 -19.43
CA PRO A 93 -0.02 -4.72 -19.11
C PRO A 93 -0.76 -4.90 -17.78
N ASP A 94 -1.18 -6.11 -17.43
CA ASP A 94 -1.98 -6.39 -16.25
C ASP A 94 -1.10 -6.31 -14.99
N ALA A 95 0.13 -6.82 -15.06
CA ALA A 95 1.09 -6.63 -13.98
C ALA A 95 1.45 -5.15 -13.78
N GLN A 96 1.47 -4.35 -14.86
CA GLN A 96 1.67 -2.91 -14.74
C GLN A 96 0.47 -2.22 -14.07
N TYR A 97 -0.75 -2.55 -14.51
CA TYR A 97 -1.98 -2.07 -13.88
C TYR A 97 -2.00 -2.36 -12.38
N GLN A 98 -1.69 -3.60 -11.97
CA GLN A 98 -1.66 -3.99 -10.56
C GLN A 98 -0.59 -3.24 -9.76
N ARG A 99 0.58 -2.95 -10.36
CA ARG A 99 1.60 -2.12 -9.69
C ARG A 99 1.12 -0.70 -9.47
N ASP A 100 0.43 -0.12 -10.45
CA ASP A 100 -0.05 1.26 -10.39
C ASP A 100 -1.20 1.41 -9.37
N VAL A 101 -2.11 0.43 -9.27
CA VAL A 101 -3.14 0.38 -8.22
C VAL A 101 -2.52 0.33 -6.82
N ARG A 102 -1.57 -0.60 -6.59
CA ARG A 102 -0.87 -0.69 -5.30
C ARG A 102 -0.11 0.59 -4.95
N LYS A 103 0.40 1.30 -5.96
CA LYS A 103 1.07 2.58 -5.77
C LYS A 103 0.09 3.68 -5.34
N LEU A 104 -1.13 3.70 -5.89
CA LEU A 104 -2.19 4.59 -5.44
C LEU A 104 -2.57 4.34 -3.98
N GLU A 105 -2.72 3.08 -3.58
CA GLU A 105 -3.00 2.71 -2.19
C GLU A 105 -1.90 3.20 -1.24
N ALA A 106 -0.63 2.99 -1.61
CA ALA A 106 0.51 3.45 -0.83
C ALA A 106 0.55 4.99 -0.70
N PHE A 107 0.27 5.72 -1.79
CA PHE A 107 0.17 7.18 -1.74
C PHE A 107 -0.99 7.67 -0.89
N ASN A 108 -2.16 7.03 -0.96
CA ASN A 108 -3.31 7.37 -0.13
C ASN A 108 -3.00 7.15 1.36
N ALA A 109 -2.36 6.04 1.71
CA ALA A 109 -1.90 5.78 3.07
C ALA A 109 -0.90 6.85 3.55
N ARG A 110 -0.03 7.34 2.65
CA ARG A 110 0.89 8.44 2.95
C ARG A 110 0.15 9.77 3.16
N LEU A 111 -0.84 10.09 2.33
CA LEU A 111 -1.67 11.29 2.51
C LEU A 111 -2.41 11.27 3.85
N ALA A 112 -2.96 10.13 4.25
CA ALA A 112 -3.59 9.95 5.55
C ALA A 112 -2.60 10.19 6.71
N LYS A 113 -1.37 9.63 6.62
CA LYS A 113 -0.30 9.86 7.61
C LYS A 113 0.12 11.34 7.70
N LEU A 114 0.06 12.06 6.58
CA LEU A 114 0.36 13.50 6.51
C LEU A 114 -0.86 14.38 6.86
N LYS A 115 -2.00 13.78 7.25
CA LYS A 115 -3.28 14.47 7.52
C LYS A 115 -3.78 15.33 6.36
N CYS A 116 -3.59 14.83 5.14
CA CYS A 116 -4.03 15.49 3.92
C CYS A 116 -5.28 14.81 3.34
N PRO A 117 -6.07 15.53 2.51
CA PRO A 117 -7.18 14.94 1.76
C PRO A 117 -6.75 13.70 0.96
N THR A 118 -7.57 12.65 0.97
CA THR A 118 -7.32 11.34 0.34
C THR A 118 -8.33 11.09 -0.77
N PHE A 119 -8.01 10.23 -1.73
CA PHE A 119 -8.93 9.86 -2.80
C PHE A 119 -9.80 8.67 -2.40
N ASP A 120 -11.06 8.66 -2.81
CA ASP A 120 -11.86 7.42 -2.83
C ASP A 120 -11.46 6.64 -4.09
N LEU A 121 -10.49 5.72 -3.95
CA LEU A 121 -9.93 5.01 -5.09
C LEU A 121 -10.98 4.19 -5.83
N GLN A 122 -11.96 3.61 -5.12
CA GLN A 122 -12.99 2.79 -5.75
C GLN A 122 -13.89 3.67 -6.63
N ALA A 123 -14.38 4.78 -6.08
CA ALA A 123 -15.23 5.71 -6.83
C ALA A 123 -14.47 6.31 -8.02
N GLU A 124 -13.24 6.79 -7.80
CA GLU A 124 -12.46 7.47 -8.83
C GLU A 124 -12.00 6.55 -9.96
N LEU A 125 -11.62 5.30 -9.66
CA LEU A 125 -11.24 4.33 -10.69
C LEU A 125 -12.45 3.79 -11.47
N SER A 126 -13.64 3.74 -10.86
CA SER A 126 -14.86 3.27 -11.52
C SER A 126 -15.52 4.31 -12.42
N ALA A 127 -15.22 5.60 -12.21
CA ALA A 127 -15.76 6.67 -13.04
C ALA A 127 -15.33 6.47 -14.50
N ARG A 128 -16.25 6.62 -15.47
CA ARG A 128 -15.95 6.51 -16.91
C ARG A 128 -16.04 7.83 -17.66
N ASP A 129 -16.49 8.89 -17.02
CA ASP A 129 -16.54 10.21 -17.64
C ASP A 129 -15.11 10.78 -17.80
N VAL A 130 -14.72 11.06 -19.04
CA VAL A 130 -13.44 11.67 -19.41
C VAL A 130 -13.33 13.14 -18.97
N LYS A 131 -14.46 13.80 -18.69
CA LYS A 131 -14.48 15.17 -18.13
C LYS A 131 -14.35 15.17 -16.61
N HIS A 132 -14.57 14.02 -15.96
CA HIS A 132 -14.43 13.88 -14.51
C HIS A 132 -12.95 13.82 -14.13
N THR A 133 -12.45 14.94 -13.61
CA THR A 133 -11.10 15.02 -13.04
C THR A 133 -11.14 14.48 -11.61
N PRO A 134 -10.27 13.52 -11.25
CA PRO A 134 -10.24 12.95 -9.90
C PRO A 134 -9.97 14.02 -8.85
N LYS A 135 -10.75 14.01 -7.76
CA LYS A 135 -10.61 15.01 -6.70
C LYS A 135 -10.35 14.33 -5.36
N PRO A 136 -9.34 14.80 -4.61
CA PRO A 136 -9.13 14.30 -3.27
C PRO A 136 -10.30 14.78 -2.39
N GLN A 137 -10.90 13.84 -1.67
CA GLN A 137 -11.94 14.13 -0.70
C GLN A 137 -11.29 14.37 0.65
N GLN A 138 -11.92 15.16 1.52
CA GLN A 138 -11.45 15.21 2.89
C GLN A 138 -11.54 13.81 3.51
N PRO A 139 -10.58 13.43 4.37
CA PRO A 139 -10.63 12.12 5.02
C PRO A 139 -11.98 12.02 5.72
N LYS A 140 -12.81 11.02 5.37
CA LYS A 140 -14.02 10.76 6.14
C LYS A 140 -13.54 10.40 7.55
N ALA A 141 -13.81 11.27 8.52
CA ALA A 141 -13.63 10.93 9.92
C ALA A 141 -14.50 9.69 10.17
N LYS A 142 -13.86 8.57 10.49
CA LYS A 142 -14.54 7.34 10.85
C LYS A 142 -14.85 7.35 12.33
#